data_AF-A0A3D0M406-F1
#
_entry.id   AF-A0A3D0M406-F1
#
_cell.length_a   1.000
_cell.length_b   1.000
_cell.length_c   1.000
_cell.angle_alpha   90.00
_cell.angle_beta   90.00
_cell.angle_gamma   90.00
#
_symmetry.space_group_name_H-M   'P 1'
#
loop_
_entity.id
_entity.type
_entity.pdbx_description
1 polymer ?
#
loop_
_entity_poly.entity_id
_entity_poly.type
_entity_poly.pdbx_seq_one_letter_code
_entity_poly.pdbx_strand_id
1 'polypeptide(L)'
;MDNFEAIYKILKTLEAAMDIPDFDISQIDSDKLKISRYRWARYIEMMADVGYITGIRVYRDICGELQIENEDIRITLKGLEYLQENTFMQKLYRTAKGIKEVIPGI
;
A
#
# COMPACT_ATOMS: atom_id res chain seq x y z
N MET A 1 -3.71 -3.41 -11.90
CA MET A 1 -3.23 -2.39 -10.94
C MET A 1 -1.72 -2.34 -11.07
N ASP A 2 -1.15 -1.14 -11.17
CA ASP A 2 0.30 -0.96 -11.20
C ASP A 2 0.93 -1.27 -9.82
N ASN A 3 2.22 -1.61 -9.77
CA ASN A 3 2.90 -1.96 -8.52
C ASN A 3 2.91 -0.79 -7.53
N PHE A 4 3.20 0.42 -8.01
CA PHE A 4 3.23 1.61 -7.15
C PHE A 4 1.83 2.05 -6.75
N GLU A 5 0.83 1.85 -7.62
CA GLU A 5 -0.58 2.08 -7.27
C GLU A 5 -1.03 1.17 -6.12
N ALA A 6 -0.59 -0.09 -6.11
CA ALA A 6 -0.85 -1.04 -5.02
C ALA A 6 -0.29 -0.54 -3.68
N ILE A 7 1.02 -0.22 -3.68
CA ILE A 7 1.76 0.25 -2.51
C ILE A 7 1.12 1.54 -1.98
N TYR A 8 0.80 2.48 -2.88
CA TYR A 8 0.14 3.73 -2.51
C TYR A 8 -1.22 3.50 -1.84
N LYS A 9 -2.06 2.60 -2.38
CA LYS A 9 -3.35 2.26 -1.78
C LYS A 9 -3.18 1.67 -0.38
N ILE A 10 -2.23 0.76 -0.18
CA ILE A 10 -1.97 0.19 1.15
C ILE A 10 -1.60 1.30 2.14
N LEU A 11 -0.63 2.15 1.78
CA LEU A 11 -0.17 3.23 2.64
C LEU A 11 -1.28 4.25 2.93
N LYS A 12 -2.09 4.64 1.94
CA LYS A 12 -3.24 5.54 2.14
C LYS A 12 -4.30 4.93 3.05
N THR A 13 -4.56 3.63 2.96
CA THR A 13 -5.51 2.97 3.86
C THR A 13 -4.98 2.95 5.29
N LEU A 14 -3.70 2.67 5.49
CA LEU A 14 -3.07 2.71 6.82
C LEU A 14 -3.02 4.12 7.42
N GLU A 15 -2.76 5.14 6.60
CA GLU A 15 -2.85 6.56 7.02
C GLU A 15 -4.28 6.91 7.46
N ALA A 16 -5.29 6.53 6.69
CA ALA A 16 -6.69 6.77 7.04
C ALA A 16 -7.13 6.00 8.30
N ALA A 17 -6.43 4.93 8.64
CA ALA A 17 -6.69 4.09 9.81
C ALA A 17 -5.88 4.49 11.06
N MET A 18 -5.12 5.58 11.04
CA MET A 18 -4.26 5.97 12.18
C MET A 18 -5.04 6.20 13.49
N ASP A 19 -6.31 6.60 13.40
CA ASP A 19 -7.19 6.80 14.56
C ASP A 19 -8.04 5.55 14.90
N ILE A 20 -7.79 4.42 14.24
CA ILE A 20 -8.49 3.16 14.44
C ILE A 20 -7.59 2.23 15.28
N PRO A 21 -7.93 1.93 16.54
CA PRO A 21 -7.09 1.11 17.42
C PRO A 21 -6.85 -0.31 16.93
N ASP A 22 -7.85 -0.92 16.27
CA ASP A 22 -7.83 -2.31 15.80
C ASP A 22 -8.03 -2.35 14.29
N PHE A 23 -6.98 -2.01 13.54
CA PHE A 23 -7.05 -2.05 12.08
C PHE A 23 -7.17 -3.50 11.56
N ASP A 24 -8.19 -3.75 10.73
CA ASP A 24 -8.37 -5.03 10.05
C ASP A 24 -7.50 -5.09 8.78
N ILE A 25 -6.46 -5.92 8.82
CA ILE A 25 -5.55 -6.13 7.68
C ILE A 25 -6.24 -6.65 6.42
N SER A 26 -7.43 -7.25 6.54
CA SER A 26 -8.24 -7.67 5.38
C SER A 26 -8.61 -6.50 4.46
N GLN A 27 -8.61 -5.26 4.97
CA GLN A 27 -8.90 -4.07 4.17
C GLN A 27 -7.82 -3.76 3.11
N ILE A 28 -6.62 -4.32 3.27
CA ILE A 28 -5.51 -4.16 2.34
C ILE A 28 -5.06 -5.49 1.75
N ASP A 29 -5.88 -6.54 1.82
CA ASP A 29 -5.50 -7.87 1.33
C ASP A 29 -5.39 -7.95 -0.21
N SER A 30 -4.95 -9.12 -0.68
CA SER A 30 -4.77 -9.37 -2.11
C SER A 30 -6.06 -9.24 -2.93
N ASP A 31 -7.20 -9.57 -2.35
CA ASP A 31 -8.50 -9.56 -3.04
C ASP A 31 -9.01 -8.14 -3.21
N LYS A 32 -8.92 -7.31 -2.16
CA LYS A 32 -9.23 -5.87 -2.22
C LYS A 32 -8.38 -5.14 -3.25
N LEU A 33 -7.10 -5.51 -3.33
CA LEU A 33 -6.15 -4.95 -4.27
C LEU A 33 -6.23 -5.59 -5.67
N LYS A 34 -6.95 -6.69 -5.84
CA LYS A 34 -7.05 -7.46 -7.10
C LYS A 34 -5.67 -7.89 -7.64
N ILE A 35 -4.83 -8.41 -6.74
CA ILE A 35 -3.49 -8.97 -7.04
C ILE A 35 -3.36 -10.36 -6.43
N SER A 36 -2.30 -11.10 -6.75
CA SER A 36 -2.06 -12.40 -6.11
C SER A 36 -1.60 -12.22 -4.65
N ARG A 37 -1.89 -13.22 -3.80
CA ARG A 37 -1.37 -13.31 -2.42
C ARG A 37 0.15 -13.17 -2.37
N TYR A 38 0.86 -13.80 -3.30
CA TYR A 38 2.32 -13.70 -3.40
C TYR A 38 2.80 -12.26 -3.65
N ARG A 39 2.15 -11.55 -4.56
CA ARG A 39 2.50 -10.15 -4.87
C ARG A 39 2.20 -9.23 -3.69
N TRP A 40 1.06 -9.44 -3.03
CA TRP A 40 0.71 -8.73 -1.80
C TRP A 40 1.76 -8.94 -0.71
N ALA A 41 2.12 -10.18 -0.40
CA ALA A 41 3.10 -10.50 0.63
C ALA A 41 4.48 -9.87 0.33
N ARG A 42 4.90 -9.85 -0.95
CA ARG A 42 6.13 -9.15 -1.37
C ARG A 42 6.06 -7.64 -1.20
N TYR A 43 4.91 -7.02 -1.41
CA TYR A 43 4.75 -5.58 -1.13
C TYR A 43 4.84 -5.29 0.35
N ILE A 44 4.19 -6.11 1.19
CA ILE A 44 4.26 -5.97 2.64
C ILE A 44 5.71 -6.15 3.12
N GLU A 45 6.42 -7.20 2.66
CA GLU A 45 7.85 -7.43 2.95
C GLU A 45 8.70 -6.21 2.54
N MET A 46 8.63 -5.78 1.28
CA MET A 46 9.44 -4.64 0.80
C MET A 46 9.13 -3.35 1.55
N MET A 47 7.86 -3.06 1.87
CA MET A 47 7.49 -1.86 2.61
C MET A 47 8.01 -1.89 4.05
N ALA A 48 8.03 -3.05 4.70
CA ALA A 48 8.60 -3.19 6.03
C ALA A 48 10.13 -3.08 6.00
N ASP A 49 10.79 -3.72 5.03
CA ASP A 49 12.25 -3.68 4.85
C ASP A 49 12.77 -2.25 4.67
N VAL A 50 12.07 -1.44 3.87
CA VAL A 50 12.42 -0.02 3.67
C VAL A 50 11.87 0.89 4.76
N GLY A 51 11.07 0.37 5.69
CA GLY A 51 10.53 1.09 6.85
C GLY A 51 9.36 2.03 6.54
N TYR A 52 8.58 1.80 5.47
CA TYR A 52 7.33 2.52 5.21
C TYR A 52 6.18 2.06 6.11
N ILE A 53 6.22 0.80 6.55
CA ILE A 53 5.26 0.23 7.50
C ILE A 53 6.01 -0.46 8.65
N THR A 54 5.30 -0.68 9.76
CA THR A 54 5.76 -1.45 10.92
C THR A 54 4.59 -2.27 11.48
N GLY A 55 4.81 -3.03 12.57
CA GLY A 55 3.76 -3.84 13.21
C GLY A 55 3.36 -5.07 12.40
N ILE A 56 4.33 -5.64 11.69
CA ILE A 56 4.16 -6.92 11.00
C ILE A 56 5.33 -7.82 11.32
N ARG A 57 5.08 -9.12 11.27
CA ARG A 57 6.12 -10.14 11.24
C ARG A 57 6.13 -10.83 9.90
N VAL A 58 7.29 -10.76 9.23
CA VAL A 58 7.56 -11.42 7.96
C VAL A 58 8.44 -12.62 8.23
N TYR A 59 8.02 -13.81 7.84
CA TYR A 59 8.79 -15.03 8.02
C TYR A 59 8.52 -16.04 6.90
N ARG A 60 9.35 -17.07 6.84
CA ARG A 60 9.10 -18.25 5.99
C ARG A 60 8.68 -19.40 6.87
N ASP A 61 7.61 -20.08 6.47
CA ASP A 61 7.17 -21.28 7.17
C ASP A 61 8.06 -22.50 6.84
N ILE A 62 7.70 -23.66 7.38
CA ILE A 62 8.43 -24.92 7.16
C ILE A 62 8.42 -25.38 5.69
N CYS A 63 7.50 -24.87 4.87
CA CYS A 63 7.41 -25.15 3.44
C CYS A 63 8.22 -24.12 2.62
N GLY A 64 8.81 -23.11 3.27
CA GLY A 64 9.55 -22.02 2.62
C GLY A 64 8.66 -20.87 2.12
N GLU A 65 7.36 -20.92 2.39
CA GLU A 65 6.38 -19.95 1.92
C GLU A 65 6.43 -18.67 2.76
N LEU A 66 6.35 -17.52 2.08
CA LEU A 66 6.35 -16.21 2.74
C LEU A 66 5.02 -16.01 3.48
N GLN A 67 5.09 -15.84 4.78
CA GLN A 67 3.96 -15.57 5.66
C GLN A 67 4.06 -14.15 6.21
N ILE A 68 2.90 -13.51 6.31
CA ILE A 68 2.71 -12.20 6.93
C ILE A 68 1.79 -12.39 8.13
N GLU A 69 2.29 -12.05 9.31
CA GLU A 69 1.52 -12.03 10.54
C GLU A 69 1.33 -10.57 10.98
N ASN A 70 0.08 -10.20 11.26
CA ASN A 70 -0.28 -8.84 11.68
C ASN A 70 0.00 -8.69 13.18
N GLU A 71 0.93 -7.81 13.53
CA GLU A 71 1.27 -7.44 14.91
C GLU A 71 0.96 -5.96 15.14
N ASP A 72 -0.25 -5.54 14.69
CA ASP A 72 -0.71 -4.16 14.67
C ASP A 72 0.02 -3.30 13.61
N ILE A 73 -0.26 -3.63 12.34
CA ILE A 73 0.32 -2.97 11.17
C ILE A 73 -0.02 -1.47 11.15
N ARG A 74 1.01 -0.64 11.00
CA ARG A 74 0.87 0.83 10.93
C ARG A 74 1.79 1.44 9.90
N ILE A 75 1.40 2.60 9.38
CA ILE A 75 2.27 3.44 8.55
C ILE A 75 3.30 4.15 9.44
N THR A 76 4.51 4.37 8.92
CA THR A 76 5.57 5.13 9.61
C THR A 76 5.67 6.56 9.08
N LEU A 77 6.48 7.40 9.72
CA LEU A 77 6.83 8.73 9.20
C LEU A 77 7.40 8.66 7.77
N LYS A 78 8.26 7.68 7.49
CA LYS A 78 8.83 7.47 6.16
C LYS A 78 7.77 7.05 5.13
N GLY A 79 6.77 6.27 5.56
CA GLY A 79 5.60 5.94 4.74
C GLY A 79 4.77 7.18 4.41
N LEU A 80 4.57 8.09 5.37
CA LEU A 80 3.89 9.37 5.16
C LEU A 80 4.67 10.29 4.21
N GLU A 81 5.99 10.38 4.36
CA GLU A 81 6.88 11.11 3.43
C GLU A 81 6.75 10.57 2.01
N TYR A 82 6.77 9.25 1.84
CA TYR A 82 6.55 8.61 0.55
C TYR A 82 5.20 9.01 -0.06
N LEU A 83 4.12 9.08 0.73
CA LEU A 83 2.81 9.53 0.25
C LEU A 83 2.82 10.99 -0.23
N GLN A 84 3.59 11.86 0.41
CA GLN A 84 3.70 13.28 0.05
C GLN A 84 4.60 13.52 -1.17
N GLU A 85 5.76 12.85 -1.22
CA GLU A 85 6.82 13.07 -2.20
C GLU A 85 6.60 12.34 -3.52
N ASN A 86 5.59 11.47 -3.63
CA ASN A 86 5.41 10.60 -4.78
C ASN A 86 5.10 11.39 -6.08
N THR A 87 6.15 11.91 -6.71
CA THR A 87 6.10 12.64 -7.97
C THR A 87 5.50 11.79 -9.08
N PHE A 88 5.56 10.45 -8.98
CA PHE A 88 4.86 9.54 -9.88
C PHE A 88 3.34 9.63 -9.73
N MET A 89 2.79 9.67 -8.51
CA MET A 89 1.36 9.92 -8.28
C MET A 89 0.96 11.36 -8.59
N GLN A 90 1.81 12.36 -8.30
CA GLN A 90 1.57 13.72 -8.77
C GLN A 90 1.50 13.76 -10.31
N LYS A 91 2.37 13.01 -11.02
CA LYS A 91 2.32 12.85 -12.48
C LYS A 91 1.07 12.11 -12.94
N LEU A 92 0.73 10.96 -12.35
CA LEU A 92 -0.49 10.19 -12.68
C LEU A 92 -1.76 11.02 -12.47
N TYR A 93 -1.85 11.74 -11.35
CA TYR A 93 -2.96 12.63 -11.03
C TYR A 93 -3.06 13.80 -12.01
N ARG A 94 -1.93 14.44 -12.35
CA ARG A 94 -1.87 15.50 -13.38
C ARG A 94 -2.28 14.96 -14.75
N THR A 95 -1.83 13.78 -15.15
CA THR A 95 -2.21 13.13 -16.42
C THR A 95 -3.70 12.78 -16.44
N ALA A 96 -4.25 12.20 -15.36
CA ALA A 96 -5.67 11.87 -15.26
C ALA A 96 -6.56 13.13 -15.25
N LYS A 97 -6.16 14.20 -14.56
CA LYS A 97 -6.85 15.50 -14.65
C LYS A 97 -6.73 16.13 -16.03
N GLY A 98 -5.56 16.06 -16.66
CA GLY A 98 -5.33 16.53 -18.02
C GLY A 98 -6.30 15.88 -19.01
N ILE A 99 -6.49 14.56 -18.93
CA ILE A 99 -7.48 13.83 -19.76
C ILE A 99 -8.92 14.34 -19.52
N LYS A 100 -9.28 14.66 -18.27
CA LYS A 100 -10.59 15.24 -17.95
C LYS A 100 -10.80 16.65 -18.52
N GLU A 101 -9.75 17.46 -18.63
CA GLU A 101 -9.84 18.79 -19.24
C GLU A 101 -9.89 18.76 -20.78
N VAL A 102 -9.42 17.68 -21.43
CA VAL A 102 -9.53 17.51 -22.89
C VAL A 102 -10.92 17.00 -23.33
N ILE A 103 -11.80 16.65 -22.38
CA ILE A 103 -13.22 16.46 -22.68
C ILE A 103 -13.96 17.72 -22.16
N PRO A 104 -13.96 18.83 -22.93
CA PRO A 104 -14.84 19.94 -22.61
C PRO A 104 -16.28 19.42 -22.71
N GLY A 105 -17.06 19.69 -21.69
CA GLY A 105 -18.42 19.18 -21.45
C GLY A 105 -19.19 18.73 -22.69
N ILE A 106 -19.50 17.44 -22.71
CA ILE A 106 -20.82 16.92 -23.08
C ILE A 106 -21.30 16.11 -21.88
#